data_AF-A0A0V8JQ70-F1
#
_entry.id   AF-A0A0V8JQ70-F1
#
_cell.length_a   1.000
_cell.length_b   1.000
_cell.length_c   1.000
_cell.angle_alpha   90.00
_cell.angle_beta   90.00
_cell.angle_gamma   90.00
#
_symmetry.space_group_name_H-M   'P 1'
#
loop_
_entity.id
_entity.type
_entity.pdbx_description
1 polymer ?
#
loop_
_entity_poly.entity_id
_entity_poly.type
_entity_poly.pdbx_seq_one_letter_code
_entity_poly.pdbx_strand_id
1 'polypeptide(L)'
;MNKLLETIEAKSVNGLYRIHQYNDGNALPKLVIYQVLDGHEVPVKNMYKELKRLNEEFSFGIQYEPIDRIKLNTREFGREFIRRYKSIQKEIGVHSDFSIETEV
;
A
#
# COMPACT_ATOMS: atom_id res chain seq x y z
N MET A 1 10.14 17.65 6.09
CA MET A 1 10.54 16.82 4.95
C MET A 1 9.94 15.43 5.16
N ASN A 2 9.19 14.89 4.19
CA ASN A 2 8.53 13.60 4.37
C ASN A 2 9.57 12.48 4.29
N LYS A 3 9.73 11.69 5.35
CA LYS A 3 10.69 10.57 5.37
C LYS A 3 10.01 9.33 4.81
N LEU A 4 10.56 8.72 3.76
CA LEU A 4 10.10 7.40 3.31
C LEU A 4 10.34 6.39 4.43
N LEU A 5 9.27 5.70 4.83
CA LEU A 5 9.31 4.66 5.85
C LEU A 5 9.50 3.29 5.22
N GLU A 6 8.70 3.01 4.19
CA GLU A 6 8.63 1.69 3.59
C GLU A 6 8.02 1.77 2.20
N THR A 7 8.53 0.93 1.30
CA THR A 7 7.95 0.66 -0.01
C THR A 7 7.46 -0.78 -0.06
N ILE A 8 6.22 -0.97 -0.51
CA ILE A 8 5.62 -2.29 -0.68
C ILE A 8 5.34 -2.48 -2.16
N GLU A 9 5.89 -3.55 -2.73
CA GLU A 9 5.57 -3.98 -4.09
C GLU A 9 4.36 -4.92 -4.08
N ALA A 10 3.29 -4.48 -4.75
CA ALA A 10 2.07 -5.24 -4.92
C ALA A 10 1.93 -5.67 -6.39
N LYS A 11 2.12 -6.96 -6.66
CA LYS A 11 1.86 -7.55 -7.98
C LYS A 11 0.36 -7.78 -8.16
N SER A 12 -0.25 -7.00 -9.05
CA SER A 12 -1.66 -7.09 -9.43
C SER A 12 -1.80 -7.64 -10.85
N VAL A 13 -2.99 -8.14 -11.20
CA VAL A 13 -3.37 -8.51 -12.58
C VAL A 13 -3.25 -7.34 -13.56
N ASN A 14 -3.31 -6.10 -13.06
CA ASN A 14 -3.17 -4.88 -13.86
C ASN A 14 -1.73 -4.33 -13.86
N GLY A 15 -0.76 -5.13 -13.42
CA GLY A 15 0.66 -4.77 -13.38
C GLY A 15 1.22 -4.65 -11.97
N LEU A 16 2.46 -4.16 -11.89
CA LEU A 16 3.17 -3.97 -10.63
C LEU A 16 2.82 -2.60 -10.04
N TYR A 17 2.49 -2.59 -8.74
CA TYR A 17 2.24 -1.37 -7.98
C TYR A 17 3.28 -1.21 -6.89
N ARG A 18 3.69 0.03 -6.63
CA ARG A 18 4.54 0.40 -5.50
C ARG A 18 3.77 1.33 -4.57
N ILE A 19 3.62 0.90 -3.32
CA ILE A 19 2.92 1.63 -2.28
C ILE A 19 3.97 2.18 -1.32
N HIS A 20 4.18 3.50 -1.36
CA HIS A 20 5.14 4.20 -0.52
C HIS A 20 4.45 4.76 0.72
N GLN A 21 4.99 4.43 1.88
CA GLN A 21 4.61 5.00 3.17
C GLN A 21 5.58 6.11 3.54
N TYR A 22 5.07 7.30 3.81
CA TYR A 22 5.86 8.43 4.26
C TYR A 22 5.45 8.85 5.67
N ASN A 23 6.43 9.14 6.52
CA ASN A 23 6.22 9.88 7.75
C ASN A 23 6.16 11.37 7.44
N ASP A 24 5.01 11.98 7.72
CA ASP A 24 4.75 13.41 7.57
C ASP A 24 4.36 14.07 8.91
N GLY A 25 4.67 13.42 10.05
CA GLY A 25 4.37 13.91 11.40
C GLY A 25 2.96 13.57 11.90
N ASN A 26 2.15 12.85 11.13
CA ASN A 26 0.83 12.36 11.57
C ASN A 26 0.92 10.97 12.23
N ALA A 27 -0.10 10.62 13.01
CA ALA A 27 -0.21 9.31 13.66
C ALA A 27 -0.29 8.13 12.67
N LEU A 28 -0.83 8.37 11.47
CA LEU A 28 -0.85 7.39 10.37
C LEU A 28 0.01 7.88 9.21
N PRO A 29 0.83 7.01 8.61
CA PRO A 29 1.70 7.41 7.51
C PRO A 29 0.87 7.86 6.31
N LYS A 30 1.41 8.83 5.57
CA LYS A 30 0.89 9.21 4.26
C LYS A 30 1.23 8.10 3.27
N LEU A 31 0.24 7.77 2.43
CA LEU A 31 0.41 6.79 1.37
C LEU A 31 0.46 7.47 0.02
N VAL A 32 1.34 6.98 -0.83
CA VAL A 32 1.39 7.30 -2.25
C VAL A 32 1.51 6.00 -3.02
N ILE A 33 0.68 5.84 -4.05
CA ILE A 33 0.64 4.62 -4.87
C ILE A 33 1.10 4.98 -6.26
N TYR A 34 2.03 4.17 -6.76
CA TYR A 34 2.55 4.25 -8.11
C TYR A 34 2.23 2.94 -8.83
N GLN A 35 1.90 3.05 -10.10
CA GLN A 35 1.93 1.92 -11.03
C GLN A 35 3.31 1.92 -11.69
N VAL A 36 3.96 0.76 -11.75
CA VAL A 36 5.24 0.60 -12.43
C VAL A 36 4.95 0.25 -13.89
N LEU A 37 5.24 1.19 -14.79
CA LEU A 37 5.07 1.07 -16.23
C LEU A 37 6.44 1.23 -16.88
N ASP A 38 6.88 0.24 -17.65
CA ASP A 38 8.19 0.23 -18.32
C ASP A 38 9.37 0.53 -17.37
N GLY A 39 9.29 0.06 -16.12
CA GLY A 39 10.30 0.30 -15.08
C GLY A 39 10.21 1.67 -14.39
N HIS A 40 9.26 2.52 -14.76
CA HIS A 40 9.05 3.84 -14.19
C HIS A 40 7.83 3.90 -13.26
N GLU A 41 7.96 4.61 -12.15
CA GLU A 41 6.87 4.84 -11.20
C GLU A 41 5.96 5.97 -11.69
N VAL A 42 4.72 5.62 -12.05
CA VAL A 42 3.69 6.56 -12.48
C VAL A 42 2.65 6.71 -11.37
N PRO A 43 2.44 7.91 -10.81
CA PRO A 43 1.50 8.10 -9.71
C PRO A 43 0.08 7.80 -10.17
N VAL A 44 -0.66 7.04 -9.37
CA VAL A 44 -2.05 6.72 -9.70
C VAL A 44 -2.94 7.96 -9.54
N LYS A 45 -3.86 8.18 -10.48
CA LYS A 45 -4.73 9.37 -10.50
C LYS A 45 -5.66 9.46 -9.28
N ASN A 46 -6.12 8.32 -8.76
CA ASN A 46 -7.00 8.27 -7.60
C ASN A 46 -6.61 7.11 -6.68
N MET A 47 -5.81 7.43 -5.65
CA MET A 47 -5.29 6.44 -4.70
C MET A 47 -6.39 5.66 -3.99
N TYR A 48 -7.50 6.32 -3.64
CA TYR A 48 -8.59 5.67 -2.92
C TYR A 48 -9.29 4.62 -3.78
N LYS A 49 -9.59 4.97 -5.04
CA LYS A 49 -10.18 4.05 -6.01
C LYS A 49 -9.23 2.88 -6.28
N GLU A 50 -7.94 3.15 -6.39
CA GLU A 50 -6.93 2.12 -6.63
C GLU A 50 -6.82 1.13 -5.46
N LEU A 51 -6.76 1.64 -4.22
CA LEU A 51 -6.79 0.79 -3.02
C LEU A 51 -8.04 -0.07 -2.94
N LYS A 52 -9.20 0.47 -3.32
CA LYS A 52 -10.46 -0.29 -3.37
C LYS A 52 -10.34 -1.45 -4.36
N ARG A 53 -9.84 -1.19 -5.56
CA ARG A 53 -9.65 -2.22 -6.58
C ARG A 53 -8.67 -3.30 -6.11
N LEU A 54 -7.52 -2.91 -5.55
CA LEU A 54 -6.55 -3.86 -5.02
C LEU A 54 -7.13 -4.68 -3.86
N ASN A 55 -7.91 -4.06 -2.97
CA ASN A 55 -8.59 -4.75 -1.87
C ASN A 55 -9.59 -5.81 -2.36
N GLU A 56 -10.34 -5.50 -3.44
CA GLU A 56 -11.23 -6.46 -4.10
C GLU A 56 -10.43 -7.58 -4.78
N GLU A 57 -9.37 -7.23 -5.51
CA GLU A 57 -8.52 -8.17 -6.24
C GLU A 57 -7.86 -9.19 -5.32
N PHE A 58 -7.24 -8.74 -4.23
CA PHE A 58 -6.62 -9.65 -3.25
C PHE A 58 -7.64 -10.26 -2.27
N SER A 59 -8.94 -10.01 -2.45
CA SER A 59 -10.02 -10.54 -1.61
C SER A 59 -9.81 -10.27 -0.11
N PHE A 60 -9.24 -9.11 0.23
CA PHE A 60 -8.91 -8.74 1.62
C PHE A 60 -10.14 -8.44 2.47
N GLY A 61 -11.29 -8.15 1.84
CA GLY A 61 -12.56 -7.90 2.53
C GLY A 61 -12.51 -6.69 3.46
N ILE A 62 -11.62 -5.72 3.23
CA ILE A 62 -11.59 -4.50 4.04
C ILE A 62 -12.84 -3.69 3.72
N GLN A 63 -13.65 -3.45 4.75
CA GLN A 63 -14.80 -2.56 4.66
C GLN A 63 -14.32 -1.11 4.65
N TYR A 64 -14.17 -0.55 3.46
CA TYR A 64 -13.77 0.84 3.28
C TYR A 64 -14.95 1.81 3.50
N GLU A 65 -16.20 1.32 3.40
CA GLU A 65 -17.45 1.98 3.80
C GLU A 65 -18.17 1.11 4.85
N PRO A 66 -17.84 1.25 6.14
CA PRO A 66 -18.47 0.47 7.20
C PRO A 66 -19.90 0.95 7.45
N ILE A 67 -20.80 0.05 7.86
CA ILE A 67 -22.21 0.36 8.08
C ILE A 67 -22.40 1.31 9.28
N ASP A 68 -21.58 1.16 10.33
CA ASP A 68 -21.75 1.86 11.61
C ASP A 68 -20.78 3.04 11.82
N ARG A 69 -20.07 3.49 10.77
CA ARG A 69 -19.19 4.67 10.85
C ARG A 69 -18.92 5.31 9.50
N ILE A 70 -18.33 6.50 9.56
CA ILE A 70 -17.84 7.21 8.38
C ILE A 70 -16.77 6.37 7.66
N LYS A 71 -16.82 6.40 6.33
CA LYS A 71 -15.87 5.84 5.37
C LYS A 71 -14.42 5.99 5.85
N LEU A 72 -13.64 4.92 5.76
CA LEU A 72 -12.21 4.97 6.06
C LEU A 72 -11.54 5.99 5.14
N ASN A 73 -10.73 6.87 5.69
CA ASN A 73 -9.90 7.74 4.87
C ASN A 73 -8.77 6.92 4.21
N THR A 74 -8.07 7.50 3.23
CA THR A 74 -7.00 6.80 2.48
C THR A 74 -5.90 6.24 3.38
N ARG A 75 -5.55 6.94 4.48
CA ARG A 75 -4.51 6.49 5.42
C ARG A 75 -4.96 5.27 6.22
N GLU A 76 -6.17 5.32 6.77
CA GLU A 76 -6.76 4.18 7.51
C GLU A 76 -6.93 2.98 6.61
N PHE A 77 -7.52 3.18 5.43
CA PHE A 77 -7.76 2.09 4.48
C PHE A 77 -6.45 1.45 4.04
N GLY A 78 -5.47 2.27 3.64
CA GLY A 78 -4.20 1.72 3.19
C GLY A 78 -3.38 1.07 4.30
N ARG A 79 -3.48 1.51 5.56
CA ARG A 79 -2.88 0.78 6.70
C ARG A 79 -3.44 -0.64 6.81
N GLU A 80 -4.77 -0.79 6.76
CA GLU A 80 -5.41 -2.11 6.83
C GLU A 80 -5.08 -2.98 5.61
N PHE A 81 -4.98 -2.37 4.43
CA PHE A 81 -4.53 -3.03 3.20
C PHE A 81 -3.13 -3.60 3.37
N ILE A 82 -2.18 -2.76 3.78
CA ILE A 82 -0.78 -3.14 3.97
C ILE A 82 -0.65 -4.25 5.02
N ARG A 83 -1.39 -4.15 6.13
CA ARG A 83 -1.39 -5.17 7.18
C ARG A 83 -1.78 -6.54 6.65
N ARG A 84 -2.87 -6.60 5.87
CA ARG A 84 -3.34 -7.86 5.25
C ARG A 84 -2.39 -8.35 4.16
N TYR A 85 -1.90 -7.43 3.31
CA TYR A 85 -0.96 -7.76 2.24
C TYR A 85 0.30 -8.43 2.78
N LYS A 86 0.90 -7.86 3.83
CA LYS A 86 2.09 -8.45 4.48
C LYS A 86 1.79 -9.79 5.15
N SER A 87 0.61 -9.96 5.75
CA SER A 87 0.21 -11.24 6.33
C SER A 87 0.24 -12.34 5.28
N ILE A 88 -0.36 -12.07 4.12
CA ILE A 88 -0.40 -13.04 3.02
C ILE A 88 1.00 -13.28 2.43
N GLN A 89 1.82 -12.24 2.22
CA GLN A 89 3.21 -12.39 1.77
C GLN A 89 4.03 -13.29 2.69
N LYS A 90 3.81 -13.19 4.01
CA LYS A 90 4.42 -14.05 5.02
C LYS A 90 3.92 -15.49 4.94
N GLU A 91 2.63 -15.70 4.70
CA GLU A 91 2.02 -17.03 4.58
C GLU A 91 2.43 -17.77 3.30
N ILE A 92 2.61 -17.05 2.20
CA ILE A 92 3.08 -17.63 0.92
C ILE A 92 4.60 -17.84 0.86
N GLY A 93 5.33 -17.57 1.95
CA GLY A 93 6.79 -17.77 2.02
C GLY A 93 7.60 -16.85 1.12
N VAL A 94 7.03 -15.73 0.67
CA VAL A 94 7.80 -14.70 -0.04
C VAL A 94 8.55 -13.90 1.03
N HIS A 95 9.75 -14.38 1.36
CA HIS A 95 10.74 -13.55 2.04
C HIS A 95 11.05 -12.37 1.13
N SER A 96 10.41 -11.24 1.42
CA SER A 96 10.80 -9.95 0.86
C SER A 96 12.14 -9.63 1.49
N ASP A 97 13.23 -9.82 0.72
CA ASP A 97 14.57 -9.38 1.10
C ASP A 97 14.54 -7.87 1.35
N PHE A 98 14.43 -7.52 2.62
CA PHE A 98 14.48 -6.15 3.11
C PHE A 98 15.95 -5.72 3.06
N SER A 99 16.39 -5.17 1.92
CA SER A 99 17.69 -4.52 1.84
C SER A 99 17.60 -3.15 2.51
N ILE A 100 18.01 -3.08 3.78
CA ILE A 100 18.32 -1.80 4.43
C ILE A 100 19.75 -1.47 4.02
N GLU A 101 19.92 -0.69 2.95
CA GLU A 101 21.19 0.01 2.74
C GLU A 101 21.35 1.00 3.90
N THR A 102 22.20 0.63 4.85
CA THR A 102 22.66 1.54 5.90
C THR A 102 23.94 2.17 5.37
N GLU A 103 23.86 3.42 4.93
CA GLU A 103 25.07 4.21 4.64
C GLU A 103 25.81 4.50 5.95
N VAL A 104 27.13 4.30 5.88
CA VAL A 104 28.16 4.48 6.94
C VAL A 104 28.42 5.94 7.30
#